data_AF-A0A7R9VFI6-F1
#
_entry.id   AF-A0A7R9VFI6-F1
#
_cell.length_a   1.000
_cell.length_b   1.000
_cell.length_c   1.000
_cell.angle_alpha   90.00
_cell.angle_beta   90.00
_cell.angle_gamma   90.00
#
_symmetry.space_group_name_H-M   'P 1'
#
loop_
_entity.id
_entity.type
_entity.pdbx_description
1 polymer ?
#
loop_
_entity_poly.entity_id
_entity_poly.type
_entity_poly.pdbx_seq_one_letter_code
_entity_poly.pdbx_strand_id
1 'polypeptide(L)'
;AALRVPPAALSAMLAVDPRLMLMAPQVLGARMAALQHALYVPRATALRIALRQPQLLQYRTDSLQQHILELKATLRVSIDVVLLLVARHPNLLCFRPDALRDKLSTLAALTRLPRARAADVCLRQPVLLTLSEDRLAYAHDALVAVMGAPAPARLADAVFRCPSL
;
A
#
# COMPACT_ATOMS: atom_id res chain seq x y z
N ALA A 1 5.14 -25.66 13.39
CA ALA A 1 5.75 -24.40 12.90
C ALA A 1 4.93 -23.19 13.39
N ALA A 2 5.58 -22.10 13.82
CA ALA A 2 4.95 -20.93 14.45
C ALA A 2 3.84 -20.27 13.59
N LEU A 3 3.97 -20.33 12.26
CA LEU A 3 2.98 -19.77 11.33
C LEU A 3 1.88 -20.75 10.92
N ARG A 4 2.06 -22.07 11.14
CA ARG A 4 1.17 -23.16 10.68
C ARG A 4 0.79 -23.06 9.19
N VAL A 5 1.82 -22.96 8.33
CA VAL A 5 1.66 -22.90 6.87
C VAL A 5 2.26 -24.11 6.17
N PRO A 6 1.81 -24.44 4.94
CA PRO A 6 2.44 -25.46 4.12
C PRO A 6 3.93 -25.15 3.89
N PRO A 7 4.82 -26.17 3.86
CA PRO A 7 6.26 -25.97 3.65
C PRO A 7 6.59 -25.17 2.39
N ALA A 8 5.90 -25.42 1.27
CA ALA A 8 6.12 -24.69 0.02
C ALA A 8 5.85 -23.18 0.15
N ALA A 9 4.78 -22.80 0.86
CA ALA A 9 4.44 -21.39 1.10
C ALA A 9 5.46 -20.72 2.03
N LEU A 10 5.95 -21.46 3.03
CA LEU A 10 7.02 -20.98 3.90
C LEU A 10 8.32 -20.75 3.12
N SER A 11 8.73 -21.71 2.29
CA SER A 11 9.94 -21.59 1.46
C SER A 11 9.84 -20.41 0.50
N ALA A 12 8.70 -20.21 -0.16
CA ALA A 12 8.47 -19.05 -1.02
C ALA A 12 8.57 -17.72 -0.25
N MET A 13 7.98 -17.65 0.95
CA MET A 13 8.06 -16.47 1.81
C MET A 13 9.50 -16.16 2.25
N LEU A 14 10.27 -17.19 2.62
CA LEU A 14 11.67 -17.05 3.03
C LEU A 14 12.59 -16.73 1.85
N ALA A 15 12.27 -17.18 0.64
CA ALA A 15 13.01 -16.81 -0.58
C ALA A 15 12.85 -15.32 -0.91
N VAL A 16 11.66 -14.75 -0.66
CA VAL A 16 11.39 -13.32 -0.84
C VAL A 16 12.05 -12.47 0.25
N ASP A 17 12.08 -12.97 1.50
CA ASP A 17 12.65 -12.23 2.63
C ASP A 17 13.46 -13.14 3.57
N PRO A 18 14.74 -13.42 3.23
CA PRO A 18 15.60 -14.33 3.99
C PRO A 18 15.83 -13.90 5.45
N ARG A 19 15.68 -12.61 5.75
CA ARG A 19 15.84 -12.05 7.11
C ARG A 19 14.88 -12.67 8.12
N LEU A 20 13.75 -13.21 7.66
CA LEU A 20 12.82 -13.94 8.52
C LEU A 20 13.45 -15.21 9.12
N MET A 21 14.47 -15.79 8.49
CA MET A 21 15.23 -16.92 9.05
C MET A 21 16.04 -16.53 10.29
N LEU A 22 16.38 -15.24 10.43
CA LEU A 22 17.11 -14.71 11.59
C LEU A 22 16.20 -14.48 12.81
N MET A 23 14.87 -14.59 12.63
CA MET A 23 13.90 -14.36 13.69
C MET A 23 13.60 -15.66 14.44
N ALA A 24 13.61 -15.60 15.77
CA ALA A 24 13.14 -16.71 16.58
C ALA A 24 11.65 -17.04 16.27
N PRO A 25 11.26 -18.32 16.22
CA PRO A 25 9.89 -18.72 15.85
C PRO A 25 8.80 -18.06 16.72
N GLN A 26 9.08 -17.83 17.99
CA GLN A 26 8.18 -17.16 18.93
C GLN A 26 7.96 -15.69 18.55
N VAL A 27 9.03 -15.00 18.12
CA VAL A 27 8.95 -13.62 17.64
C VAL A 27 8.12 -13.55 16.36
N LEU A 28 8.33 -14.47 15.42
CA LEU A 28 7.55 -14.54 14.19
C LEU A 28 6.06 -14.80 14.46
N GLY A 29 5.75 -15.68 15.42
CA GLY A 29 4.39 -15.91 15.91
C GLY A 29 3.75 -14.66 16.52
N ALA A 30 4.50 -13.94 17.36
CA ALA A 30 4.04 -12.68 17.96
C ALA A 30 3.81 -11.58 16.91
N ARG A 31 4.68 -11.47 15.89
CA ARG A 31 4.53 -10.53 14.77
C ARG A 31 3.31 -10.84 13.92
N MET A 32 3.03 -12.13 13.69
CA MET A 32 1.80 -12.55 13.00
C MET A 32 0.55 -12.18 13.80
N ALA A 33 0.56 -12.41 15.13
CA ALA A 33 -0.54 -11.99 15.99
C ALA A 33 -0.70 -10.47 16.02
N ALA A 34 0.39 -9.72 16.07
CA ALA A 34 0.38 -8.26 15.97
C ALA A 34 -0.24 -7.76 14.67
N LEU A 35 0.16 -8.33 13.53
CA LEU A 35 -0.42 -8.00 12.22
C LEU A 35 -1.92 -8.28 12.17
N GLN A 36 -2.35 -9.41 12.75
CA GLN A 36 -3.76 -9.77 12.88
C GLN A 36 -4.56 -8.70 13.65
N HIS A 37 -4.04 -8.28 14.81
CA HIS A 37 -4.70 -7.27 15.65
C HIS A 37 -4.68 -5.88 15.03
N ALA A 38 -3.54 -5.45 14.46
CA ALA A 38 -3.41 -4.15 13.84
C ALA A 38 -4.38 -3.95 12.66
N LEU A 39 -4.66 -5.02 11.91
CA LEU A 39 -5.55 -4.98 10.76
C LEU A 39 -7.00 -5.36 11.07
N TYR A 40 -7.31 -5.80 12.29
CA TYR A 40 -8.62 -6.32 12.67
C TYR A 40 -9.14 -7.41 11.71
N VAL A 41 -8.26 -8.30 11.25
CA VAL A 41 -8.61 -9.38 10.31
C VAL A 41 -8.45 -10.76 10.94
N PRO A 42 -9.15 -11.80 10.43
CA PRO A 42 -8.90 -13.18 10.84
C PRO A 42 -7.47 -13.62 10.53
N ARG A 43 -6.94 -14.59 11.31
CA ARG A 43 -5.59 -15.14 11.12
C ARG A 43 -5.31 -15.59 9.69
N ALA A 44 -6.26 -16.23 9.02
CA ALA A 44 -6.09 -16.68 7.64
C ALA A 44 -5.84 -15.51 6.66
N THR A 45 -6.53 -14.38 6.87
CA THR A 45 -6.33 -13.16 6.07
C THR A 45 -4.98 -12.52 6.37
N ALA A 46 -4.63 -12.38 7.66
CA ALA A 46 -3.32 -11.86 8.08
C ALA A 46 -2.17 -12.69 7.49
N LEU A 47 -2.32 -14.02 7.51
CA LEU A 47 -1.34 -14.93 6.94
C LEU A 47 -1.19 -14.71 5.42
N ARG A 48 -2.30 -14.62 4.69
CA ARG A 48 -2.28 -14.37 3.25
C ARG A 48 -1.64 -13.02 2.91
N ILE A 49 -1.85 -12.01 3.75
CA ILE A 49 -1.18 -10.71 3.65
C ILE A 49 0.34 -10.87 3.85
N ALA A 50 0.76 -11.56 4.91
CA ALA A 50 2.18 -11.78 5.20
C ALA A 50 2.87 -12.63 4.11
N LEU A 51 2.20 -13.61 3.52
CA LEU A 51 2.74 -14.37 2.40
C LEU A 51 2.96 -13.50 1.15
N ARG A 52 2.08 -12.52 0.91
CA ARG A 52 2.23 -11.55 -0.20
C ARG A 52 3.25 -10.45 0.11
N GLN A 53 3.43 -10.11 1.38
CA GLN A 53 4.31 -9.04 1.86
C GLN A 53 5.05 -9.48 3.13
N PRO A 54 6.09 -10.33 3.00
CA PRO A 54 6.76 -10.95 4.15
C PRO A 54 7.45 -9.92 5.06
N GLN A 55 7.93 -8.83 4.45
CA GLN A 55 8.52 -7.68 5.15
C GLN A 55 7.61 -7.08 6.23
N LEU A 56 6.29 -7.24 6.14
CA LEU A 56 5.37 -6.76 7.18
C LEU A 56 5.61 -7.41 8.54
N LEU A 57 6.15 -8.64 8.56
CA LEU A 57 6.49 -9.34 9.80
C LEU A 57 7.76 -8.81 10.47
N GLN A 58 8.54 -7.96 9.79
CA GLN A 58 9.70 -7.30 10.38
C GLN A 58 9.31 -6.07 11.20
N TYR A 59 8.19 -5.41 10.87
CA TYR A 59 7.75 -4.22 11.59
C TYR A 59 7.25 -4.53 13.01
N ARG A 60 7.44 -3.58 13.92
CA ARG A 60 6.82 -3.64 15.24
C ARG A 60 5.32 -3.33 15.15
N THR A 61 4.54 -3.87 16.09
CA THR A 61 3.09 -3.66 16.16
C THR A 61 2.74 -2.18 16.18
N ASP A 62 3.42 -1.41 17.03
CA ASP A 62 3.18 0.03 17.21
C ASP A 62 3.47 0.79 15.91
N SER A 63 4.48 0.37 15.16
CA SER A 63 4.81 0.94 13.85
C SER A 63 3.72 0.68 12.82
N LEU A 64 3.11 -0.51 12.80
CA LEU A 64 2.03 -0.83 11.86
C LEU A 64 0.76 -0.03 12.16
N GLN A 65 0.36 0.08 13.44
CA GLN A 65 -0.80 0.88 13.83
C GLN A 65 -0.59 2.37 13.51
N GLN A 66 0.60 2.90 13.79
CA GLN A 66 0.95 4.26 13.43
C GLN A 66 0.87 4.49 11.91
N HIS A 67 1.43 3.58 11.10
CA HIS A 67 1.34 3.67 9.64
C HIS A 67 -0.11 3.67 9.13
N ILE A 68 -0.99 2.86 9.72
CA ILE A 68 -2.42 2.83 9.38
C ILE A 68 -3.09 4.19 9.70
N LEU A 69 -2.82 4.75 10.88
CA LEU A 69 -3.38 6.05 11.29
C LEU A 69 -2.86 7.19 10.43
N GLU A 70 -1.59 7.16 10.04
CA GLU A 70 -1.03 8.18 9.16
C GLU A 70 -1.53 8.04 7.71
N LEU A 71 -1.76 6.81 7.23
CA LEU A 71 -2.39 6.58 5.93
C LEU A 71 -3.84 7.10 5.92
N LYS A 72 -4.58 6.88 7.02
CA LYS A 72 -5.91 7.47 7.24
C LYS A 72 -5.88 8.99 7.17
N ALA A 73 -4.94 9.63 7.87
CA ALA A 73 -4.80 11.08 7.85
C ALA A 73 -4.41 11.60 6.45
N THR A 74 -3.53 10.87 5.75
CA THR A 74 -3.05 11.22 4.41
C THR A 74 -4.16 11.19 3.37
N LEU A 75 -4.98 10.14 3.39
CA LEU A 75 -6.09 9.94 2.45
C LEU A 75 -7.39 10.61 2.90
N ARG A 76 -7.45 11.10 4.14
CA ARG A 76 -8.63 11.75 4.76
C ARG A 76 -9.90 10.89 4.70
N VAL A 77 -9.76 9.60 4.98
CA VAL A 77 -10.87 8.62 5.01
C VAL A 77 -11.09 8.04 6.40
N SER A 78 -12.15 7.26 6.58
CA SER A 78 -12.37 6.51 7.83
C SER A 78 -11.33 5.41 8.01
N ILE A 79 -11.16 4.95 9.25
CA ILE A 79 -10.27 3.83 9.57
C ILE A 79 -10.68 2.56 8.82
N ASP A 80 -11.99 2.29 8.70
CA ASP A 80 -12.51 1.10 8.02
C ASP A 80 -12.11 1.05 6.54
N VAL A 81 -12.15 2.21 5.87
CA VAL A 81 -11.70 2.34 4.47
C VAL A 81 -10.21 2.04 4.36
N VAL A 82 -9.38 2.52 5.28
CA VAL A 82 -7.93 2.22 5.28
C VAL A 82 -7.67 0.74 5.54
N LEU A 83 -8.36 0.12 6.49
CA LEU A 83 -8.20 -1.30 6.78
C LEU A 83 -8.56 -2.16 5.56
N LEU A 84 -9.66 -1.83 4.86
CA LEU A 84 -10.04 -2.50 3.61
C LEU A 84 -9.00 -2.28 2.51
N LEU A 85 -8.48 -1.06 2.38
CA LEU A 85 -7.46 -0.69 1.41
C LEU A 85 -6.17 -1.50 1.62
N VAL A 86 -5.67 -1.54 2.86
CA VAL A 86 -4.47 -2.27 3.25
C VAL A 86 -4.65 -3.78 3.12
N ALA A 87 -5.82 -4.32 3.45
CA ALA A 87 -6.08 -5.74 3.27
C ALA A 87 -5.97 -6.17 1.79
N ARG A 88 -6.30 -5.28 0.85
CA ARG A 88 -6.16 -5.51 -0.59
C ARG A 88 -4.76 -5.19 -1.10
N HIS A 89 -4.16 -4.10 -0.62
CA HIS A 89 -2.87 -3.54 -1.01
C HIS A 89 -1.91 -3.42 0.20
N PRO A 90 -1.44 -4.56 0.73
CA PRO A 90 -0.63 -4.56 1.95
C PRO A 90 0.74 -3.90 1.80
N ASN A 91 1.21 -3.74 0.56
CA ASN A 91 2.46 -3.05 0.24
C ASN A 91 2.45 -1.58 0.66
N LEU A 92 1.29 -0.94 0.81
CA LEU A 92 1.18 0.43 1.28
C LEU A 92 1.79 0.63 2.69
N LEU A 93 1.69 -0.39 3.56
CA LEU A 93 2.25 -0.32 4.91
C LEU A 93 3.78 -0.44 4.96
N CYS A 94 4.40 -0.79 3.83
CA CYS A 94 5.86 -0.91 3.73
C CYS A 94 6.53 0.42 3.38
N PHE A 95 5.75 1.44 2.99
CA PHE A 95 6.26 2.79 2.75
C PHE A 95 6.23 3.61 4.04
N ARG A 96 7.21 4.51 4.19
CA ARG A 96 7.15 5.53 5.23
C ARG A 96 5.94 6.42 4.99
N PRO A 97 5.19 6.82 6.03
CA PRO A 97 4.04 7.70 5.85
C PRO A 97 4.36 9.03 5.16
N ASP A 98 5.50 9.64 5.47
CA ASP A 98 5.94 10.88 4.80
C ASP A 98 6.07 10.67 3.29
N ALA A 99 6.66 9.54 2.87
CA ALA A 99 6.83 9.22 1.46
C ALA A 99 5.49 9.04 0.74
N LEU A 100 4.46 8.49 1.41
CA LEU A 100 3.12 8.40 0.85
C LEU A 100 2.46 9.78 0.74
N ARG A 101 2.69 10.67 1.71
CA ARG A 101 2.20 12.05 1.66
C ARG A 101 2.83 12.84 0.53
N ASP A 102 4.14 12.68 0.32
CA ASP A 102 4.89 13.33 -0.74
C ASP A 102 4.43 12.84 -2.10
N LYS A 103 4.28 11.52 -2.30
CA LYS A 103 3.71 10.95 -3.52
C LYS A 103 2.30 11.47 -3.82
N LEU A 104 1.45 11.60 -2.81
CA LEU A 104 0.12 12.19 -2.99
C LEU A 104 0.20 13.67 -3.38
N SER A 105 1.15 14.42 -2.83
CA SER A 105 1.41 15.81 -3.22
C SER A 105 1.91 15.90 -4.66
N THR A 106 2.85 15.05 -5.06
CA THR A 106 3.38 14.97 -6.43
C THR A 106 2.28 14.60 -7.42
N LEU A 107 1.43 13.61 -7.10
CA LEU A 107 0.27 13.27 -7.92
C LEU A 107 -0.67 14.47 -8.10
N ALA A 108 -1.00 15.16 -7.00
CA ALA A 108 -1.85 16.33 -7.04
C ALA A 108 -1.25 17.46 -7.89
N ALA A 109 0.07 17.68 -7.80
CA ALA A 109 0.78 18.68 -8.59
C ALA A 109 0.81 18.33 -10.08
N LEU A 110 1.20 17.11 -10.44
CA LEU A 110 1.25 16.62 -11.82
C LEU A 110 -0.11 16.72 -12.51
N THR A 111 -1.15 16.24 -11.84
CA THR A 111 -2.52 16.24 -12.37
C THR A 111 -3.24 17.58 -12.19
N ARG A 112 -2.64 18.54 -11.48
CA ARG A 112 -3.23 19.80 -11.01
C ARG A 112 -4.59 19.60 -10.32
N LEU A 113 -4.75 18.49 -9.63
CA LEU A 113 -5.95 18.17 -8.86
C LEU A 113 -5.86 18.76 -7.45
N PRO A 114 -7.00 19.19 -6.86
CA PRO A 114 -7.05 19.38 -5.41
C PRO A 114 -6.63 18.10 -4.69
N ARG A 115 -5.88 18.21 -3.59
CA ARG A 115 -5.35 17.06 -2.84
C ARG A 115 -6.43 16.01 -2.50
N ALA A 116 -7.65 16.45 -2.18
CA ALA A 116 -8.77 15.54 -1.90
C ALA A 116 -9.13 14.67 -3.12
N ARG A 117 -9.15 15.24 -4.33
CA ARG A 117 -9.42 14.49 -5.57
C ARG A 117 -8.26 13.56 -5.93
N ALA A 118 -7.03 13.96 -5.68
CA ALA A 118 -5.89 13.07 -5.83
C ALA A 118 -5.96 11.88 -4.85
N ALA A 119 -6.42 12.11 -3.62
CA ALA A 119 -6.63 11.04 -2.64
C ALA A 119 -7.73 10.06 -3.11
N ASP A 120 -8.85 10.58 -3.64
CA ASP A 120 -9.91 9.76 -4.23
C ASP A 120 -9.41 8.88 -5.38
N VAL A 121 -8.53 9.42 -6.24
CA VAL A 121 -7.85 8.65 -7.29
C VAL A 121 -7.00 7.53 -6.68
N CYS A 122 -6.20 7.82 -5.65
CA CYS A 122 -5.40 6.81 -4.96
C CYS A 122 -6.24 5.75 -4.25
N LEU A 123 -7.44 6.07 -3.75
CA LEU A 123 -8.35 5.08 -3.16
C LEU A 123 -8.86 4.09 -4.21
N ARG A 124 -9.06 4.55 -5.45
CA ARG A 124 -9.46 3.70 -6.58
C ARG A 124 -8.28 2.94 -7.17
N GLN A 125 -7.11 3.56 -7.21
CA GLN A 125 -5.87 3.02 -7.76
C GLN A 125 -4.71 3.16 -6.77
N PRO A 126 -4.63 2.26 -5.77
CA PRO A 126 -3.65 2.40 -4.68
C PRO A 126 -2.21 2.13 -5.15
N VAL A 127 -2.07 1.48 -6.32
CA VAL A 127 -0.78 1.25 -6.97
C VAL A 127 -0.05 2.56 -7.33
N LEU A 128 -0.78 3.66 -7.55
CA LEU A 128 -0.19 4.97 -7.84
C LEU A 128 0.71 5.46 -6.71
N LEU A 129 0.37 5.13 -5.45
CA LEU A 129 1.18 5.47 -4.28
C LEU A 129 2.44 4.59 -4.14
N THR A 130 2.60 3.59 -5.00
CA THR A 130 3.74 2.66 -4.96
C THR A 130 4.70 2.85 -6.13
N LEU A 131 4.33 3.67 -7.13
CA LEU A 131 5.21 4.06 -8.22
C LEU A 131 6.29 5.03 -7.73
N SER A 132 7.47 5.02 -8.36
CA SER A 132 8.44 6.12 -8.20
C SER A 132 7.88 7.41 -8.78
N GLU A 133 8.41 8.55 -8.34
CA GLU A 133 7.98 9.86 -8.85
C GLU A 133 8.27 9.99 -10.34
N ASP A 134 9.43 9.52 -10.81
CA ASP A 134 9.78 9.48 -12.23
C ASP A 134 8.79 8.64 -13.04
N ARG A 135 8.36 7.50 -12.50
CA ARG A 135 7.42 6.62 -13.20
C ARG A 135 6.01 7.22 -13.22
N LEU A 136 5.64 7.96 -12.19
CA LEU A 136 4.38 8.70 -12.14
C LEU A 136 4.36 9.85 -13.14
N ALA A 137 5.46 10.62 -13.23
CA ALA A 137 5.64 11.68 -14.22
C ALA A 137 5.64 11.13 -15.65
N TYR A 138 6.37 10.05 -15.91
CA TYR A 138 6.38 9.38 -17.20
C TYR A 138 4.98 8.91 -17.63
N ALA A 139 4.23 8.26 -16.72
CA ALA A 139 2.87 7.82 -17.01
C ALA A 139 1.94 9.00 -17.30
N HIS A 140 2.08 10.08 -16.54
CA HIS A 140 1.35 11.33 -16.77
C HIS A 140 1.63 11.89 -18.16
N ASP A 141 2.90 12.04 -18.54
CA ASP A 141 3.29 12.65 -19.81
C ASP A 141 2.85 11.80 -21.01
N ALA A 142 2.95 10.47 -20.89
CA ALA A 142 2.42 9.53 -21.88
C ALA A 142 0.90 9.69 -22.05
N LEU A 143 0.15 9.82 -20.96
CA LEU A 143 -1.30 10.04 -21.01
C LEU A 143 -1.67 11.39 -21.64
N VAL A 144 -0.94 12.47 -21.30
CA VAL A 144 -1.13 13.79 -21.94
C VAL A 144 -0.91 13.70 -23.44
N ALA A 145 0.17 13.02 -23.87
CA ALA A 145 0.51 12.87 -25.28
C ALA A 145 -0.56 12.11 -26.06
N VAL A 146 -1.09 11.01 -25.49
CA VAL A 146 -2.13 10.19 -26.14
C VAL A 146 -3.48 10.91 -26.20
N MET A 147 -3.86 11.66 -25.16
CA MET A 147 -5.16 12.32 -25.10
C MET A 147 -5.22 13.66 -25.86
N GLY A 148 -4.09 14.15 -26.37
CA GLY A 148 -4.03 15.36 -27.21
C GLY A 148 -4.56 16.63 -26.54
N ALA A 149 -4.61 16.68 -25.20
CA ALA A 149 -5.14 17.82 -24.45
C ALA A 149 -4.27 18.18 -23.25
N PRO A 150 -3.82 19.44 -23.13
CA PRO A 150 -3.13 19.94 -21.93
C PRO A 150 -4.10 20.28 -20.79
N ALA A 151 -5.37 19.85 -20.84
CA ALA A 151 -6.38 20.24 -19.87
C ALA A 151 -6.37 19.30 -18.65
N PRO A 152 -5.87 19.74 -17.48
CA PRO A 152 -5.75 18.90 -16.27
C PRO A 152 -7.08 18.27 -15.83
N ALA A 153 -8.20 18.95 -16.07
CA ALA A 153 -9.54 18.44 -15.77
C ALA A 153 -9.90 17.18 -16.58
N ARG A 154 -9.43 17.05 -17.83
CA ARG A 154 -9.68 15.86 -18.67
C ARG A 154 -8.84 14.67 -18.25
N LEU A 155 -7.62 14.90 -17.79
CA LEU A 155 -6.72 13.84 -17.31
C LEU A 155 -7.19 13.30 -15.97
N ALA A 156 -7.59 14.18 -15.06
CA ALA A 156 -8.26 13.80 -13.83
C ALA A 156 -9.53 12.98 -14.08
N ASP A 157 -10.40 13.46 -14.97
CA ASP A 157 -11.62 12.75 -15.33
C ASP A 157 -11.34 11.42 -16.04
N ALA A 158 -10.30 11.32 -16.87
CA ALA A 158 -9.91 10.09 -17.53
C ALA A 158 -9.38 9.06 -16.53
N VAL A 159 -8.54 9.48 -15.57
CA VAL A 159 -8.07 8.62 -14.47
C VAL A 159 -9.24 8.20 -13.56
N PHE A 160 -10.20 9.09 -13.32
CA PHE A 160 -11.41 8.76 -12.55
C PHE A 160 -12.35 7.79 -13.27
N ARG A 161 -12.49 7.92 -14.60
CA ARG A 161 -13.40 7.13 -15.44
C ARG A 161 -12.80 5.81 -15.92
N CYS A 162 -11.48 5.74 -16.09
CA CYS A 162 -10.76 4.57 -16.58
C CYS A 162 -9.59 4.24 -15.64
N PRO A 163 -9.86 3.59 -14.49
CA PRO A 163 -8.84 3.29 -13.49
C PRO A 163 -7.75 2.30 -13.97
N SER A 164 -7.95 1.61 -15.09
CA SER A 164 -7.08 0.56 -15.62
C SER A 164 -6.16 1.01 -16.77
N LEU A 165 -6.08 2.32 -17.04
CA LEU A 165 -5.10 2.91 -17.96
C LEU A 165 -3.70 2.93 -17.35
#